data_AF-A0A925AM53-F1
#
_entry.id   AF-A0A925AM53-F1
#
_cell.length_a   1.000
_cell.length_b   1.000
_cell.length_c   1.000
_cell.angle_alpha   90.00
_cell.angle_beta   90.00
_cell.angle_gamma   90.00
#
_symmetry.space_group_name_H-M   'P 1'
#
loop_
_entity.id
_entity.type
_entity.pdbx_description
1 polymer ?
#
loop_
_entity_poly.entity_id
_entity_poly.type
_entity_poly.pdbx_seq_one_letter_code
_entity_poly.pdbx_strand_id
1 'polypeptide(L)'
;MALFRNIGQRRAEIRKNRPDLNDTFFGRLLRPEYHLSLMIAVAFVALATCILMLRPNVMGWRIGQYVPHDVVARVDFTYHDDDEFNTARNEARFREPRVYRAIDDPWKEIAEVLAGLPELVKGQQPEQLAEPYRSILDRTCVAELQTYTQPQLEKSWKSTVDEYIASARNLKLI
;
A
#
# COMPACT_ATOMS: atom_id res chain seq x y z
N MET A 1 -7.62 -55.74 -61.05
CA MET A 1 -7.76 -55.04 -59.76
C MET A 1 -6.73 -55.60 -58.75
N ALA A 2 -5.42 -55.31 -58.91
CA ALA A 2 -4.38 -55.92 -58.04
C ALA A 2 -3.02 -55.17 -58.00
N LEU A 3 -2.96 -53.85 -58.22
CA LEU A 3 -1.67 -53.12 -58.27
C LEU A 3 -1.38 -52.17 -57.09
N PHE A 4 -2.32 -51.99 -56.15
CA PHE A 4 -2.16 -51.01 -55.05
C PHE A 4 -1.72 -51.59 -53.69
N ARG A 5 -1.55 -52.91 -53.56
CA ARG A 5 -1.26 -53.56 -52.26
C ARG A 5 0.21 -53.49 -51.81
N ASN A 6 1.15 -53.15 -52.70
CA ASN A 6 2.60 -53.24 -52.44
C ASN A 6 3.30 -51.91 -52.07
N ILE A 7 2.63 -50.76 -52.16
CA ILE A 7 3.27 -49.45 -51.91
C ILE A 7 3.49 -49.21 -50.41
N GLY A 8 2.56 -49.68 -49.56
CA GLY A 8 2.67 -49.57 -48.11
C GLY A 8 3.79 -50.43 -47.52
N GLN A 9 3.97 -51.66 -48.04
CA GLN A 9 4.98 -52.60 -47.54
C GLN A 9 6.42 -52.13 -47.84
N ARG A 10 6.68 -51.60 -49.04
CA ARG A 10 7.98 -50.99 -49.36
C ARG A 10 8.31 -49.80 -48.45
N ARG A 11 7.33 -48.95 -48.14
CA ARG A 11 7.53 -47.79 -47.23
C ARG A 11 7.71 -48.20 -45.77
N ALA A 12 7.23 -49.37 -45.38
CA ALA A 12 7.45 -49.94 -44.05
C ALA A 12 8.84 -50.59 -43.94
N GLU A 13 9.29 -51.30 -44.98
CA GLU A 13 10.65 -51.89 -45.03
C GLU A 13 11.75 -50.82 -45.05
N ILE A 14 11.55 -49.71 -45.77
CA ILE A 14 12.49 -48.58 -45.79
C ILE A 14 12.61 -47.93 -44.40
N ARG A 15 11.55 -47.94 -43.58
CA ARG A 15 11.60 -47.45 -42.19
C ARG A 15 12.29 -48.42 -41.25
N LYS A 16 12.20 -49.73 -41.50
CA LYS A 16 12.82 -50.78 -40.69
C LYS A 16 14.34 -50.85 -40.87
N ASN A 17 14.83 -50.57 -42.08
CA ASN A 17 16.26 -50.60 -42.42
C ASN A 17 16.95 -49.22 -42.37
N ARG A 18 16.40 -48.22 -41.65
CA ARG A 18 17.13 -46.97 -41.42
C ARG A 18 18.25 -47.21 -40.41
N PRO A 19 19.53 -46.98 -40.78
CA PRO A 19 20.66 -47.16 -39.87
C PRO A 19 20.62 -46.22 -38.64
N ASP A 20 19.74 -45.23 -38.64
CA ASP A 20 19.61 -44.24 -37.56
C ASP A 20 18.64 -44.63 -36.43
N LEU A 21 17.96 -45.80 -36.51
CA LEU A 21 16.91 -46.15 -35.55
C LEU A 21 17.39 -46.85 -34.26
N ASN A 22 18.64 -47.32 -34.21
CA ASN A 22 19.15 -48.09 -33.06
C ASN A 22 20.01 -47.30 -32.09
N ASP A 23 20.24 -46.00 -32.34
CA ASP A 23 21.01 -45.17 -31.42
C ASP A 23 20.06 -44.64 -30.34
N THR A 24 19.72 -45.53 -29.41
CA THR A 24 18.93 -45.18 -28.23
C THR A 24 19.62 -44.01 -27.52
N PHE A 25 18.85 -42.98 -27.16
CA PHE A 25 19.36 -41.79 -26.50
C PHE A 25 20.23 -42.12 -25.27
N PHE A 26 19.86 -43.18 -24.53
CA PHE A 26 20.63 -43.71 -23.40
C PHE A 26 21.96 -44.36 -23.82
N GLY A 27 22.01 -45.06 -24.96
CA GLY A 27 23.24 -45.63 -25.50
C GLY A 27 24.24 -44.57 -25.99
N ARG A 28 23.76 -43.43 -26.49
CA ARG A 28 24.61 -42.26 -26.82
C ARG A 28 25.23 -41.62 -25.57
N LEU A 29 24.45 -41.53 -24.49
CA LEU A 29 24.87 -40.95 -23.20
C LEU A 29 25.92 -41.79 -22.46
N LEU A 30 25.94 -43.11 -22.70
CA LEU A 30 26.89 -44.04 -22.09
C LEU A 30 28.18 -44.23 -22.90
N ARG A 31 28.40 -43.45 -23.97
CA ARG A 31 29.66 -43.48 -24.73
C ARG A 31 30.80 -42.90 -23.87
N PRO A 32 32.03 -43.47 -23.98
CA PRO A 32 33.14 -43.14 -23.08
C PRO A 32 33.59 -41.68 -23.15
N GLU A 33 33.33 -41.01 -24.27
CA GLU A 33 33.65 -39.60 -24.50
C GLU A 33 32.84 -38.64 -23.61
N TYR A 34 31.68 -39.07 -23.09
CA TYR A 34 30.78 -38.22 -22.29
C TYR A 34 30.81 -38.53 -20.78
N HIS A 35 31.66 -39.45 -20.31
CA HIS A 35 31.72 -39.80 -18.88
C HIS A 35 32.11 -38.60 -18.00
N LEU A 36 33.00 -37.74 -18.49
CA LEU A 36 33.47 -36.59 -17.71
C LEU A 36 32.37 -35.53 -17.56
N SER A 37 31.64 -35.21 -18.64
CA SER A 37 30.51 -34.27 -18.57
C SER A 37 29.35 -34.83 -17.74
N LEU A 38 29.09 -36.14 -17.81
CA LEU A 38 28.09 -36.81 -16.99
C LEU A 38 28.43 -36.72 -15.49
N MET A 39 29.69 -36.96 -15.11
CA MET A 39 30.14 -36.86 -13.72
C MET A 39 30.00 -35.43 -13.17
N ILE A 40 30.34 -34.41 -13.98
CA ILE A 40 30.16 -33.01 -13.59
C ILE A 40 28.67 -32.70 -13.40
N ALA A 41 27.80 -33.15 -14.30
CA ALA A 41 26.36 -32.92 -14.18
C ALA A 41 25.76 -33.55 -12.92
N VAL A 42 26.13 -34.81 -12.62
CA VAL A 42 25.69 -35.50 -11.39
C VAL A 42 26.22 -34.79 -10.14
N ALA A 43 27.50 -34.40 -10.14
CA ALA A 43 28.09 -33.66 -9.03
C ALA A 43 27.37 -32.32 -8.79
N PHE A 44 27.05 -31.58 -9.86
CA PHE A 44 26.32 -30.32 -9.76
C PHE A 44 24.92 -30.51 -9.16
N VAL A 45 24.17 -31.52 -9.63
CA VAL A 45 22.83 -31.83 -9.09
C VAL A 45 22.90 -32.23 -7.61
N ALA A 46 23.89 -33.05 -7.24
CA ALA A 46 24.10 -33.43 -5.84
C ALA A 46 24.42 -32.21 -4.96
N LEU A 47 25.29 -31.31 -5.44
CA LEU A 47 25.68 -30.10 -4.71
C LEU A 47 24.50 -29.12 -4.57
N ALA A 48 23.72 -28.91 -5.64
CA ALA A 48 22.51 -28.09 -5.61
C ALA A 48 21.48 -28.66 -4.63
N THR A 49 21.28 -29.98 -4.62
CA THR A 49 20.36 -30.65 -3.69
C THR A 49 20.83 -30.49 -2.24
N CYS A 50 22.13 -30.62 -2.00
CA CYS A 50 22.74 -30.39 -0.68
C CYS A 50 22.50 -28.95 -0.20
N ILE A 51 22.73 -27.95 -1.05
CA ILE A 51 22.47 -26.53 -0.74
C ILE A 51 20.99 -26.31 -0.38
N LEU A 52 20.07 -26.92 -1.11
CA LEU A 52 18.64 -26.79 -0.83
C LEU A 52 18.25 -27.45 0.49
N MET A 53 18.88 -28.57 0.87
CA MET A 53 18.66 -29.23 2.17
C MET A 53 19.25 -28.44 3.35
N LEU A 54 20.32 -27.67 3.12
CA LEU A 54 20.93 -26.81 4.13
C LEU A 54 20.09 -25.57 4.45
N ARG A 55 18.97 -25.32 3.75
CA ARG A 55 18.10 -24.16 4.00
C ARG A 55 17.32 -24.34 5.32
N PRO A 56 17.65 -23.60 6.39
CA PRO A 56 17.11 -23.88 7.72
C PRO A 56 15.68 -23.35 7.94
N ASN A 57 15.13 -22.56 7.01
CA ASN A 57 13.83 -21.90 7.19
C ASN A 57 13.04 -21.87 5.87
N VAL A 58 12.26 -22.92 5.61
CA VAL A 58 11.12 -22.84 4.69
C VAL A 58 9.90 -22.60 5.58
N MET A 59 9.20 -21.48 5.40
CA MET A 59 7.95 -21.24 6.12
C MET A 59 6.96 -22.36 5.75
N GLY A 60 6.61 -23.21 6.71
CA GLY A 60 5.74 -24.36 6.49
C GLY A 60 4.29 -23.99 6.19
N TRP A 61 3.90 -22.74 6.45
CA TRP A 61 2.53 -22.26 6.38
C TRP A 61 2.41 -21.12 5.38
N ARG A 62 1.36 -21.16 4.55
CA ARG A 62 0.99 -20.04 3.69
C ARG A 62 0.15 -19.03 4.47
N ILE A 63 0.22 -17.77 4.06
CA ILE A 63 -0.62 -16.70 4.63
C ILE A 63 -2.10 -17.09 4.45
N GLY A 64 -2.86 -17.15 5.55
CA GLY A 64 -4.27 -17.53 5.57
C GLY A 64 -4.55 -19.02 5.85
N GLN A 65 -3.53 -19.86 6.06
CA GLN A 65 -3.72 -21.25 6.45
C GLN A 65 -3.96 -21.38 7.96
N TYR A 66 -5.01 -22.10 8.36
CA TYR A 66 -5.30 -22.36 9.78
C TYR A 66 -4.22 -23.29 10.38
N VAL A 67 -3.68 -22.89 11.54
CA VAL A 67 -2.67 -23.66 12.28
C VAL A 67 -3.23 -24.00 13.66
N PRO A 68 -3.23 -25.29 14.08
CA PRO A 68 -3.84 -25.72 15.34
C PRO A 68 -2.98 -25.46 16.59
N HIS A 69 -1.80 -24.86 16.41
CA HIS A 69 -0.89 -24.51 17.50
C HIS A 69 -0.49 -23.04 17.40
N ASP A 70 -0.16 -22.44 18.54
CA ASP A 70 0.28 -21.05 18.60
C ASP A 70 1.63 -20.87 17.93
N VAL A 71 1.76 -19.84 17.10
CA VAL A 71 2.98 -19.55 16.32
C VAL A 71 3.74 -18.47 17.06
N VAL A 72 4.62 -18.88 17.95
CA VAL A 72 5.55 -17.96 18.63
C VAL A 72 6.62 -17.53 17.63
N ALA A 73 6.78 -16.22 17.43
CA ALA A 73 7.81 -15.71 16.53
C ALA A 73 9.21 -16.08 17.04
N ARG A 74 10.06 -16.57 16.13
CA ARG A 74 11.44 -16.98 16.44
C ARG A 74 12.46 -15.84 16.43
N VAL A 75 12.00 -14.64 16.12
CA VAL A 75 12.82 -13.44 15.99
C VAL A 75 12.06 -12.32 16.68
N ASP A 76 12.78 -11.50 17.43
CA ASP A 76 12.21 -10.28 17.99
C ASP A 76 11.71 -9.40 16.83
N PHE A 77 10.41 -9.24 16.73
CA PHE A 77 9.79 -8.32 15.79
C PHE A 77 9.09 -7.24 16.61
N THR A 78 9.28 -6.00 16.21
CA THR A 78 8.52 -4.88 16.73
C THR A 78 7.28 -4.71 15.86
N TYR A 79 6.12 -4.64 16.49
CA TYR A 79 4.87 -4.30 15.84
C TYR A 79 4.39 -2.95 16.35
N HIS A 80 3.84 -2.13 15.46
CA HIS A 80 3.23 -0.87 15.84
C HIS A 80 1.77 -1.13 16.16
N ASP A 81 1.43 -1.13 17.45
CA ASP A 81 0.06 -1.23 17.91
C ASP A 81 -0.57 0.17 17.94
N ASP A 82 -1.36 0.47 16.92
CA ASP A 82 -2.06 1.76 16.78
C ASP A 82 -3.08 1.98 17.91
N ASP A 83 -3.70 0.91 18.43
CA ASP A 83 -4.72 0.99 19.47
C ASP A 83 -4.07 1.29 20.83
N GLU A 84 -2.96 0.63 21.14
CA GLU A 84 -2.16 0.91 22.34
C GLU A 84 -1.60 2.35 22.29
N PHE A 85 -1.08 2.77 21.13
CA PHE A 85 -0.61 4.14 20.93
C PHE A 85 -1.72 5.18 21.16
N ASN A 86 -2.90 4.96 20.59
CA ASN A 86 -4.04 5.86 20.77
C ASN A 86 -4.52 5.89 22.22
N THR A 87 -4.52 4.75 22.91
CA THR A 87 -4.87 4.65 24.33
C THR A 87 -3.89 5.44 25.18
N ALA A 88 -2.58 5.22 25.01
CA ALA A 88 -1.53 5.94 25.73
C ALA A 88 -1.57 7.46 25.47
N ARG A 89 -1.85 7.86 24.22
CA ARG A 89 -2.01 9.28 23.84
C ARG A 89 -3.20 9.92 24.54
N ASN A 90 -4.33 9.22 24.61
CA ASN A 90 -5.52 9.73 25.29
C ASN A 90 -5.28 9.84 26.80
N GLU A 91 -4.68 8.84 27.42
CA GLU A 91 -4.29 8.89 28.83
C GLU A 91 -3.33 10.03 29.16
N ALA A 92 -2.35 10.31 28.29
CA ALA A 92 -1.45 11.45 28.44
C ALA A 92 -2.23 12.77 28.43
N ARG A 93 -3.14 12.96 27.47
CA ARG A 93 -4.04 14.13 27.40
C ARG A 93 -4.94 14.28 28.62
N PHE A 94 -5.40 13.17 29.21
CA PHE A 94 -6.20 13.21 30.44
C PHE A 94 -5.38 13.59 31.67
N ARG A 95 -4.11 13.21 31.70
CA ARG A 95 -3.18 13.51 32.81
C ARG A 95 -2.57 14.91 32.73
N GLU A 96 -2.52 15.51 31.54
CA GLU A 96 -2.05 16.87 31.36
C GLU A 96 -2.93 17.88 32.12
N PRO A 97 -2.33 18.78 32.94
CA PRO A 97 -3.09 19.79 33.66
C PRO A 97 -3.72 20.76 32.65
N ARG A 98 -5.05 20.80 32.65
CA ARG A 98 -5.82 21.69 31.77
C ARG A 98 -5.58 23.15 32.17
N VAL A 99 -4.94 23.90 31.29
CA VAL A 99 -4.76 25.34 31.45
C VAL A 99 -6.03 26.03 30.96
N TYR A 100 -6.89 26.45 31.90
CA TYR A 100 -8.07 27.24 31.59
C TYR A 100 -7.72 28.73 31.61
N ARG A 101 -8.08 29.43 30.54
CA ARG A 101 -8.02 30.89 30.49
C ARG A 101 -9.42 31.45 30.72
N ALA A 102 -9.56 32.41 31.63
CA ALA A 102 -10.79 33.20 31.72
C ALA A 102 -10.88 34.07 30.45
N ILE A 103 -11.94 33.86 29.66
CA ILE A 103 -12.24 34.65 28.48
C ILE A 103 -13.51 35.43 28.81
N ASP A 104 -13.39 36.76 28.88
CA ASP A 104 -14.50 37.64 29.24
C ASP A 104 -15.63 37.63 28.20
N ASP A 105 -15.28 37.47 26.91
CA ASP A 105 -16.23 37.37 25.80
C ASP A 105 -15.73 36.39 24.73
N PRO A 106 -16.13 35.11 24.76
CA PRO A 106 -15.68 34.10 23.79
C PRO A 106 -16.14 34.41 22.37
N TRP A 107 -17.24 35.15 22.22
CA TRP A 107 -17.76 35.53 20.91
C TRP A 107 -16.89 36.57 20.21
N LYS A 108 -16.15 37.39 20.97
CA LYS A 108 -15.25 38.39 20.40
C LYS A 108 -14.09 37.74 19.64
N GLU A 109 -13.49 36.71 20.22
CA GLU A 109 -12.39 35.97 19.57
C GLU A 109 -12.88 35.28 18.30
N ILE A 110 -14.08 34.67 18.35
CA ILE A 110 -14.72 34.07 17.16
C ILE A 110 -14.99 35.14 16.09
N ALA A 111 -15.47 36.32 16.48
CA ALA A 111 -15.72 37.45 15.57
C ALA A 111 -14.45 37.88 14.85
N GLU A 112 -13.36 38.05 15.59
CA GLU A 112 -12.08 38.48 15.04
C GLU A 112 -11.53 37.45 14.04
N VAL A 113 -11.63 36.16 14.37
CA VAL A 113 -11.18 35.07 13.49
C VAL A 113 -12.04 35.00 12.21
N LEU A 114 -13.37 35.05 12.32
CA LEU A 114 -14.26 34.99 11.16
C LEU A 114 -14.13 36.24 10.28
N ALA A 115 -13.98 37.41 10.88
CA ALA A 115 -13.77 38.66 10.14
C ALA A 115 -12.43 38.68 9.38
N GLY A 116 -11.39 38.02 9.91
CA GLY A 116 -10.07 37.91 9.28
C GLY A 116 -9.94 36.81 8.21
N LEU A 117 -10.95 35.96 8.05
CA LEU A 117 -10.89 34.79 7.17
C LEU A 117 -10.61 35.11 5.68
N PRO A 118 -11.23 36.15 5.06
CA PRO A 118 -10.94 36.52 3.68
C PRO A 118 -9.51 36.99 3.45
N GLU A 119 -8.87 37.58 4.47
CA GLU A 119 -7.49 38.03 4.41
C GLU A 119 -6.52 36.85 4.52
N LEU A 120 -6.83 35.87 5.38
CA LEU A 120 -6.05 34.64 5.52
C LEU A 120 -5.98 33.81 4.22
N VAL A 121 -7.09 33.78 3.47
CA VAL A 121 -7.23 32.96 2.25
C VAL A 121 -6.75 33.71 0.98
N LYS A 122 -6.39 34.99 1.12
CA LYS A 122 -5.99 35.87 0.01
C LYS A 122 -4.79 35.29 -0.75
N GLY A 123 -5.03 34.90 -2.00
CA GLY A 123 -3.97 34.42 -2.90
C GLY A 123 -3.44 33.02 -2.57
N GLN A 124 -4.07 32.31 -1.62
CA GLN A 124 -3.70 30.95 -1.27
C GLN A 124 -4.64 29.95 -1.95
N GLN A 125 -4.08 28.79 -2.33
CA GLN A 125 -4.88 27.63 -2.71
C GLN A 125 -5.23 26.80 -1.46
N PRO A 126 -6.29 25.99 -1.48
CA PRO A 126 -6.71 25.19 -0.31
C PRO A 126 -5.59 24.32 0.26
N GLU A 127 -4.71 23.79 -0.60
CA GLU A 127 -3.60 22.92 -0.20
C GLU A 127 -2.44 23.68 0.48
N GLN A 128 -2.42 25.02 0.36
CA GLN A 128 -1.40 25.90 0.91
C GLN A 128 -1.78 26.45 2.29
N LEU A 129 -3.04 26.28 2.72
CA LEU A 129 -3.51 26.69 4.03
C LEU A 129 -2.85 25.85 5.13
N ALA A 130 -2.55 26.48 6.26
CA ALA A 130 -2.09 25.78 7.45
C ALA A 130 -3.24 24.97 8.08
N GLU A 131 -2.94 23.83 8.72
CA GLU A 131 -3.91 23.16 9.59
C GLU A 131 -4.26 24.07 10.77
N PRO A 132 -5.54 24.15 11.20
CA PRO A 132 -6.67 23.28 10.81
C PRO A 132 -7.47 23.76 9.59
N TYR A 133 -7.14 24.90 8.97
CA TYR A 133 -7.96 25.48 7.92
C TYR A 133 -8.03 24.62 6.66
N ARG A 134 -6.95 23.90 6.35
CA ARG A 134 -6.88 22.99 5.20
C ARG A 134 -7.88 21.85 5.26
N SER A 135 -8.20 21.35 6.45
CA SER A 135 -9.15 20.23 6.63
C SER A 135 -10.61 20.69 6.71
N ILE A 136 -10.85 21.99 6.89
CA ILE A 136 -12.19 22.56 7.07
C ILE A 136 -12.66 23.33 5.83
N LEU A 137 -11.76 24.03 5.13
CA LEU A 137 -12.10 24.90 4.01
C LEU A 137 -11.95 24.16 2.68
N ASP A 138 -13.08 23.87 2.05
CA ASP A 138 -13.12 23.32 0.70
C ASP A 138 -12.71 24.35 -0.37
N ARG A 139 -12.34 23.86 -1.55
CA ARG A 139 -11.94 24.70 -2.70
C ARG A 139 -12.99 25.74 -3.09
N THR A 140 -14.26 25.39 -2.96
CA THR A 140 -15.39 26.30 -3.23
C THR A 140 -15.46 27.41 -2.19
N CYS A 141 -15.33 27.09 -0.91
CA CYS A 141 -15.31 28.06 0.18
C CYS A 141 -14.12 29.03 0.05
N VAL A 142 -12.94 28.52 -0.31
CA VAL A 142 -11.75 29.34 -0.57
C VAL A 142 -11.98 30.32 -1.71
N ALA A 143 -12.56 29.86 -2.82
CA ALA A 143 -12.87 30.72 -3.96
C ALA A 143 -13.90 31.80 -3.60
N GLU A 144 -14.92 31.46 -2.81
CA GLU A 144 -15.94 32.40 -2.35
C GLU A 144 -15.35 33.44 -1.38
N LEU A 145 -14.54 33.02 -0.41
CA LEU A 145 -13.86 33.93 0.53
C LEU A 145 -12.92 34.91 -0.17
N GLN A 146 -12.27 34.51 -1.27
CA GLN A 146 -11.42 35.39 -2.07
C GLN A 146 -12.20 36.52 -2.77
N THR A 147 -13.51 36.36 -2.99
CA THR A 147 -14.33 37.45 -3.53
C THR A 147 -14.49 38.59 -2.52
N TYR A 148 -14.56 38.24 -1.22
CA TYR A 148 -14.68 39.19 -0.12
C TYR A 148 -13.38 39.88 0.27
N THR A 149 -12.25 39.52 -0.35
CA THR A 149 -10.99 40.29 -0.24
C THR A 149 -11.07 41.65 -0.96
N GLN A 150 -12.08 41.86 -1.82
CA GLN A 150 -12.26 43.15 -2.49
C GLN A 150 -12.76 44.21 -1.50
N PRO A 151 -12.21 45.44 -1.48
CA PRO A 151 -12.56 46.46 -0.47
C PRO A 151 -14.05 46.84 -0.41
N GLN A 152 -14.78 46.61 -1.51
CA GLN A 152 -16.21 46.89 -1.61
C GLN A 152 -17.05 45.82 -0.88
N LEU A 153 -16.61 44.57 -0.91
CA LEU A 153 -17.30 43.40 -0.35
C LEU A 153 -16.80 43.04 1.06
N GLU A 154 -15.61 43.51 1.45
CA GLU A 154 -15.07 43.29 2.79
C GLU A 154 -15.99 43.87 3.88
N LYS A 155 -16.60 45.04 3.62
CA LYS A 155 -17.55 45.66 4.55
C LYS A 155 -18.83 44.83 4.71
N SER A 156 -19.34 44.27 3.62
CA SER A 156 -20.52 43.41 3.70
C SER A 156 -20.20 42.11 4.43
N TRP A 157 -19.02 41.53 4.23
CA TRP A 157 -18.58 40.35 4.98
C TRP A 157 -18.58 40.60 6.49
N LYS A 158 -17.93 41.69 6.94
CA LYS A 158 -17.87 42.06 8.36
C LYS A 158 -19.27 42.24 8.96
N SER A 159 -20.17 42.91 8.23
CA SER A 159 -21.57 43.05 8.66
C SER A 159 -22.29 41.71 8.79
N THR A 160 -22.09 40.78 7.86
CA THR A 160 -22.69 39.44 7.92
C THR A 160 -22.13 38.62 9.09
N VAL A 161 -20.83 38.73 9.38
CA VAL A 161 -20.22 38.08 10.54
C VAL A 161 -20.80 38.63 11.85
N ASP A 162 -20.96 39.95 11.96
CA ASP A 162 -21.56 40.58 13.14
C ASP A 162 -23.01 40.13 13.35
N GLU A 163 -23.81 40.06 12.27
CA GLU A 163 -25.19 39.58 12.31
C GLU A 163 -25.26 38.09 12.70
N TYR A 164 -24.38 37.26 12.12
CA TYR A 164 -24.26 35.85 12.48
C TYR A 164 -23.97 35.69 13.97
N ILE A 165 -23.02 36.46 14.52
CA ILE A 165 -22.66 36.37 15.94
C ILE A 165 -23.77 36.88 16.85
N ALA A 166 -24.46 37.94 16.47
CA ALA A 166 -25.65 38.40 17.18
C ALA A 166 -26.74 37.31 17.22
N SER A 167 -26.96 36.62 16.09
CA SER A 167 -27.91 35.51 16.02
C SER A 167 -27.47 34.31 16.87
N ALA A 168 -26.18 33.95 16.85
CA ALA A 168 -25.63 32.84 17.62
C ALA A 168 -25.69 33.10 19.13
N ARG A 169 -25.46 34.35 19.57
CA ARG A 169 -25.65 34.77 20.96
C ARG A 169 -27.08 34.58 21.45
N ASN A 170 -28.08 34.82 20.60
CA ASN A 170 -29.48 34.61 20.94
C ASN A 170 -29.82 33.13 21.18
N LEU A 171 -29.05 32.20 20.59
CA LEU A 171 -29.26 30.76 20.75
C LEU A 171 -28.70 30.20 22.07
N LYS A 172 -27.98 31.01 22.88
CA LYS A 172 -27.41 30.61 24.18
C LYS A 172 -26.62 29.28 24.13
N LEU A 173 -25.80 29.12 23.08
CA LEU A 173 -24.99 27.92 22.85
C LEU A 173 -23.74 27.84 23.74
N ILE A 174 -23.40 28.95 24.41
CA ILE A 174 -22.28 29.13 25.35
C ILE A 174 -22.82 29.96 26.52
#